data_AF-A0AAU3B2B5-F1
#
_entry.id   AF-A0AAU3B2B5-F1
#
_cell.length_a   1.000
_cell.length_b   1.000
_cell.length_c   1.000
_cell.angle_alpha   90.00
_cell.angle_beta   90.00
_cell.angle_gamma   90.00
#
_symmetry.space_group_name_H-M   'P 1'
#
loop_
_entity.id
_entity.type
_entity.pdbx_description
1 polymer ?
#
loop_
_entity_poly.entity_id
_entity_poly.type
_entity_poly.pdbx_seq_one_letter_code
_entity_poly.pdbx_strand_id
1 'polypeptide(L)'
;MMELIRGLVSSDARDRERSADRSADWVSAYSEVDGKMLTAVLSVCAASEPSHSALEAQLNALLALGAGGFTDERSLERLRVIDRDSVPGPLREYIDDLLEGE
;
A
#
# COMPACT_ATOMS: atom_id res chain seq x y z
N MET A 1 -10.86 3.65 10.58
CA MET A 1 -10.84 3.83 9.11
C MET A 1 -10.48 5.26 8.70
N MET A 2 -11.34 6.27 8.93
CA MET A 2 -11.10 7.65 8.45
C MET A 2 -9.77 8.27 8.90
N GLU A 3 -9.32 7.99 10.14
CA GLU A 3 -8.01 8.47 10.61
C GLU A 3 -6.83 7.81 9.87
N LEU A 4 -6.95 6.53 9.48
CA LEU A 4 -5.92 5.86 8.68
C LEU A 4 -5.82 6.53 7.30
N ILE A 5 -6.96 6.69 6.63
CA ILE A 5 -7.05 7.34 5.31
C ILE A 5 -6.48 8.76 5.40
N ARG A 6 -6.84 9.54 6.42
CA ARG A 6 -6.31 10.91 6.60
C ARG A 6 -4.79 10.89 6.70
N GLY A 7 -4.21 9.96 7.46
CA GLY A 7 -2.75 9.87 7.57
C GLY A 7 -2.09 9.39 6.28
N LEU A 8 -2.71 8.46 5.53
CA LEU A 8 -2.21 7.99 4.22
C LEU A 8 -2.15 9.10 3.16
N VAL A 9 -3.00 10.12 3.26
CA VAL A 9 -3.00 11.29 2.37
C VAL A 9 -2.38 12.54 2.99
N SER A 10 -1.69 12.39 4.13
CA SER A 10 -1.02 13.50 4.81
C SER A 10 0.08 14.10 3.93
N SER A 11 0.32 15.40 4.07
CA SER A 11 1.48 16.06 3.46
C SER A 11 2.81 15.61 4.08
N ASP A 12 2.80 15.12 5.33
CA ASP A 12 3.99 14.59 6.01
C ASP A 12 4.21 13.12 5.65
N ALA A 13 5.39 12.80 5.09
CA ALA A 13 5.78 11.44 4.74
C ALA A 13 5.76 10.49 5.95
N ARG A 14 6.10 10.98 7.14
CA ARG A 14 6.09 10.16 8.37
C ARG A 14 4.68 9.80 8.82
N ASP A 15 3.69 10.64 8.53
CA ASP A 15 2.29 10.30 8.80
C ASP A 15 1.81 9.22 7.84
N ARG A 16 2.19 9.33 6.55
CA ARG A 16 1.84 8.32 5.54
C ARG A 16 2.44 6.96 5.88
N GLU A 17 3.73 6.93 6.22
CA GLU A 17 4.45 5.73 6.70
C GLU A 17 3.75 5.10 7.91
N ARG A 18 3.54 5.86 8.99
CA ARG A 18 2.90 5.34 10.22
C ARG A 18 1.46 4.87 10.01
N SER A 19 0.72 5.48 9.09
CA SER A 19 -0.62 5.02 8.76
C SER A 19 -0.60 3.75 7.93
N ALA A 20 0.36 3.59 7.02
CA ALA A 20 0.53 2.36 6.27
C ALA A 20 0.93 1.19 7.19
N ASP A 21 1.88 1.39 8.11
CA ASP A 21 2.25 0.36 9.10
C ASP A 21 1.04 -0.06 9.94
N ARG A 22 0.26 0.90 10.45
CA ARG A 22 -0.97 0.60 11.18
C ARG A 22 -2.02 -0.11 10.34
N SER A 23 -2.03 0.11 9.02
CA SER A 23 -2.89 -0.64 8.11
C SER A 23 -2.51 -2.11 8.04
N ALA A 24 -1.20 -2.43 8.06
CA ALA A 24 -0.72 -3.81 8.12
C ALA A 24 -1.01 -4.48 9.47
N ASP A 25 -0.84 -3.75 10.58
CA ASP A 25 -1.03 -4.29 11.94
C ASP A 25 -2.47 -4.74 12.24
N TRP A 26 -3.46 -4.11 11.60
CA TRP A 26 -4.88 -4.31 11.91
C TRP A 26 -5.64 -5.08 10.83
N VAL A 27 -4.94 -5.75 9.91
CA VAL A 27 -5.56 -6.53 8.81
C VAL A 27 -6.65 -7.47 9.31
N SER A 28 -6.42 -8.17 10.42
CA SER A 28 -7.38 -9.13 11.00
C SER A 28 -8.66 -8.48 11.58
N ALA A 29 -8.67 -7.17 11.78
CA ALA A 29 -9.79 -6.41 12.33
C ALA A 29 -10.67 -5.77 11.25
N TYR A 30 -10.28 -5.85 9.98
CA TYR A 30 -11.03 -5.21 8.89
C TYR A 30 -12.20 -6.06 8.42
N SER A 31 -13.32 -5.38 8.15
CA SER A 31 -14.38 -5.94 7.32
C SER A 31 -13.89 -6.06 5.88
N GLU A 32 -14.54 -6.89 5.06
CA GLU A 32 -14.21 -7.03 3.64
C GLU A 32 -14.27 -5.68 2.90
N VAL A 33 -15.27 -4.86 3.22
CA VAL A 33 -15.45 -3.53 2.62
C VAL A 33 -14.31 -2.59 3.00
N ASP A 34 -13.96 -2.58 4.28
CA ASP A 34 -12.88 -1.74 4.82
C ASP A 34 -11.51 -2.14 4.27
N GLY A 35 -11.23 -3.45 4.20
CA GLY A 35 -10.00 -3.99 3.64
C GLY A 35 -9.84 -3.60 2.17
N LYS A 36 -10.85 -3.86 1.34
CA LYS A 36 -10.83 -3.50 -0.09
C LYS A 36 -10.67 -2.00 -0.32
N MET A 37 -11.33 -1.18 0.50
CA MET A 37 -11.19 0.27 0.44
C MET A 37 -9.74 0.70 0.75
N LEU A 38 -9.14 0.15 1.81
CA LEU A 38 -7.75 0.45 2.16
C LEU A 38 -6.78 0.02 1.07
N THR A 39 -6.96 -1.15 0.47
CA THR A 39 -6.14 -1.61 -0.65
C THR A 39 -6.16 -0.62 -1.81
N ALA A 40 -7.35 -0.14 -2.20
CA ALA A 40 -7.47 0.82 -3.28
C ALA A 40 -6.79 2.17 -2.95
N VAL A 41 -6.95 2.67 -1.72
CA VAL A 41 -6.31 3.92 -1.27
C VAL A 41 -4.78 3.76 -1.24
N LEU A 42 -4.28 2.69 -0.64
CA LEU A 42 -2.84 2.40 -0.55
C LEU A 42 -2.19 2.28 -1.93
N SER A 43 -2.86 1.62 -2.87
CA SER A 43 -2.33 1.47 -4.24
C SER A 43 -2.23 2.81 -4.98
N VAL A 44 -3.18 3.74 -4.74
CA VAL A 44 -3.10 5.11 -5.27
C VAL A 44 -1.98 5.90 -4.60
N CYS A 45 -1.83 5.79 -3.27
CA CYS A 45 -0.75 6.45 -2.54
C CYS A 45 0.63 5.96 -3.01
N ALA A 46 0.84 4.64 -3.05
CA ALA A 46 2.10 4.02 -3.48
C ALA A 46 2.49 4.44 -4.91
N ALA A 47 1.51 4.50 -5.82
CA ALA A 47 1.73 4.91 -7.20
C ALA A 47 2.27 6.35 -7.35
N SER A 48 2.06 7.20 -6.34
CA SER A 48 2.45 8.62 -6.38
C SER A 48 3.43 9.00 -5.26
N GLU A 49 3.98 8.03 -4.53
CA GLU A 49 4.74 8.29 -3.30
C GLU A 49 6.19 8.71 -3.59
N PRO A 50 6.60 9.94 -3.23
CA PRO A 50 7.98 10.39 -3.42
C PRO A 50 8.95 9.89 -2.35
N SER A 51 8.47 9.50 -1.16
CA SER A 51 9.32 9.05 -0.06
C SER A 51 9.50 7.54 -0.07
N HIS A 52 10.74 7.07 -0.21
CA HIS A 52 11.03 5.64 -0.20
C HIS A 52 10.58 4.94 1.09
N SER A 53 10.70 5.56 2.26
CA SER A 53 10.27 4.94 3.52
C SER A 53 8.74 4.77 3.60
N ALA A 54 8.00 5.78 3.11
CA ALA A 54 6.55 5.71 3.07
C ALA A 54 6.08 4.73 1.99
N LEU A 55 6.77 4.66 0.85
CA LEU A 55 6.49 3.70 -0.21
C LEU A 55 6.69 2.27 0.29
N GLU A 56 7.80 2.00 0.98
CA GLU A 56 8.08 0.70 1.60
C GLU A 56 6.95 0.27 2.54
N ALA A 57 6.54 1.15 3.46
CA ALA A 57 5.44 0.88 4.38
C ALA A 57 4.11 0.64 3.65
N GLN A 58 3.82 1.41 2.59
CA GLN A 58 2.61 1.25 1.78
C GLN A 58 2.59 -0.09 1.03
N LEU A 59 3.71 -0.49 0.42
CA LEU A 59 3.83 -1.79 -0.26
C LEU A 59 3.74 -2.95 0.73
N ASN A 60 4.36 -2.83 1.91
CA ASN A 60 4.23 -3.82 2.98
C ASN A 60 2.77 -3.97 3.42
N ALA A 61 2.05 -2.86 3.61
CA ALA A 61 0.64 -2.87 3.94
C ALA A 61 -0.22 -3.56 2.86
N LEU A 62 0.10 -3.36 1.58
CA LEU A 62 -0.57 -4.05 0.47
C LEU A 62 -0.32 -5.56 0.49
N LEU A 63 0.91 -6.00 0.79
CA LEU A 63 1.23 -7.43 0.94
C LEU A 63 0.44 -8.05 2.10
N ALA A 64 0.36 -7.36 3.24
CA ALA A 64 -0.39 -7.82 4.40
C ALA A 64 -1.90 -7.90 4.12
N LEU A 65 -2.46 -6.91 3.43
CA LEU A 65 -3.86 -6.90 2.99
C LEU A 65 -4.15 -8.01 1.97
N GLY A 66 -3.20 -8.30 1.08
CA GLY A 66 -3.30 -9.41 0.13
C GLY A 66 -3.30 -10.77 0.81
N ALA A 67 -2.43 -10.98 1.79
CA ALA A 67 -2.47 -12.16 2.65
C ALA A 67 -3.79 -12.31 3.43
N GLY A 68 -4.44 -11.18 3.74
CA GLY A 68 -5.79 -11.12 4.32
C GLY A 68 -6.94 -11.36 3.32
N GLY A 69 -6.66 -11.48 2.02
CA GLY A 69 -7.66 -11.69 0.97
C GLY A 69 -8.41 -10.43 0.53
N PHE A 70 -7.83 -9.24 0.76
CA PHE A 70 -8.46 -7.95 0.44
C PHE A 70 -7.98 -7.31 -0.86
N THR A 71 -7.07 -7.96 -1.59
CA THR A 71 -6.55 -7.48 -2.88
C THR A 71 -7.22 -8.18 -4.05
N ASP A 72 -7.44 -7.43 -5.13
CA ASP A 72 -7.74 -7.95 -6.46
C ASP A 72 -6.89 -7.23 -7.52
N GLU A 73 -6.83 -7.78 -8.73
CA GLU A 73 -6.05 -7.21 -9.86
C GLU A 73 -6.35 -5.72 -10.09
N ARG A 74 -7.64 -5.32 -9.97
CA ARG A 74 -8.04 -3.92 -10.18
C ARG A 74 -7.51 -3.00 -9.10
N SER A 75 -7.43 -3.49 -7.87
CA SER A 75 -6.88 -2.72 -6.75
C SER A 75 -5.38 -2.47 -6.92
N LEU A 76 -4.64 -3.41 -7.52
CA LEU A 76 -3.19 -3.33 -7.71
C LEU A 76 -2.75 -2.70 -9.05
N GLU A 77 -3.68 -2.51 -10.00
CA GLU A 77 -3.40 -1.95 -11.33
C GLU A 77 -2.58 -0.64 -11.27
N ARG A 78 -2.79 0.18 -10.23
CA ARG A 78 -2.07 1.44 -10.03
C ARG A 78 -0.57 1.26 -9.82
N LEU A 79 -0.11 0.14 -9.28
CA LEU A 79 1.33 -0.10 -9.06
C LEU A 79 2.11 -0.29 -10.37
N ARG A 80 1.42 -0.58 -11.48
CA ARG A 80 2.02 -0.71 -12.82
C ARG A 80 2.56 0.63 -13.35
N VAL A 81 2.12 1.77 -12.78
CA VAL A 81 2.60 3.10 -13.21
C VAL A 81 3.89 3.54 -12.52
N ILE A 82 4.31 2.85 -11.45
CA ILE A 82 5.56 3.16 -10.73
C ILE A 82 6.74 2.82 -11.64
N ASP A 83 7.60 3.79 -11.92
CA ASP A 83 8.83 3.58 -12.67
C ASP A 83 9.81 2.71 -11.86
N ARG A 84 10.02 1.47 -12.30
CA ARG A 84 10.86 0.47 -11.64
C ARG A 84 12.34 0.85 -11.60
N ASP A 85 12.80 1.68 -12.53
CA ASP A 85 14.18 2.13 -12.57
C ASP A 85 14.43 3.30 -11.59
N SER A 86 13.36 3.94 -11.13
CA SER A 86 13.41 5.06 -10.18
C SER A 86 13.39 4.64 -8.71
N VAL A 87 13.06 3.37 -8.42
CA VAL A 87 12.93 2.85 -7.04
C VAL A 87 14.16 2.03 -6.61
N PRO A 88 14.52 2.03 -5.32
CA PRO A 88 15.53 1.12 -4.78
C PRO A 88 15.20 -0.34 -5.05
N GLY A 89 16.24 -1.17 -5.27
CA GLY A 89 16.11 -2.61 -5.57
C GLY A 89 15.14 -3.38 -4.64
N PRO A 90 15.20 -3.22 -3.31
CA PRO A 90 14.26 -3.90 -2.42
C PRO A 90 12.79 -3.50 -2.65
N LEU A 91 12.51 -2.24 -2.98
CA LEU A 91 11.14 -1.80 -3.27
C LEU A 91 10.64 -2.35 -4.60
N ARG A 92 11.54 -2.52 -5.57
CA ARG A 92 11.20 -3.20 -6.82
C ARG A 92 10.72 -4.63 -6.57
N GLU A 93 11.43 -5.39 -5.72
CA GLU A 93 11.03 -6.76 -5.37
C GLU A 93 9.61 -6.79 -4.77
N TYR A 94 9.29 -5.85 -3.88
CA TYR A 94 7.94 -5.77 -3.28
C TYR A 94 6.84 -5.52 -4.33
N ILE A 95 7.11 -4.66 -5.32
CA ILE A 95 6.11 -4.35 -6.33
C ILE A 95 5.97 -5.53 -7.31
N ASP A 96 7.08 -6.19 -7.64
CA ASP A 96 7.07 -7.36 -8.51
C ASP A 96 6.31 -8.52 -7.82
N ASP A 97 6.55 -8.79 -6.53
CA ASP A 97 5.80 -9.77 -5.72
C ASP A 97 4.28 -9.48 -5.71
N LEU A 98 3.89 -8.21 -5.58
CA LEU A 98 2.48 -7.81 -5.59
C LEU A 98 1.81 -8.02 -6.96
N LEU A 99 2.55 -7.90 -8.06
CA LEU A 99 2.00 -8.04 -9.41
C LEU A 99 2.15 -9.46 -10.00
N GLU A 100 3.08 -10.25 -9.49
CA GLU A 100 3.29 -11.65 -9.90
C GLU A 100 2.42 -12.64 -9.12
N GLY A 101 1.95 -12.27 -7.92
CA GLY A 101 1.03 -13.06 -7.11
C GLY A 101 -0.42 -13.15 -7.63
N GLU A 102 -0.66 -12.76 -8.89
CA GLU A 102 -1.95 -12.81 -9.60
C GLU A 102 -2.27 -14.21 -10.18
#